data_AF-A0A940PWF2-F1
#
_entry.id   AF-A0A940PWF2-F1
#
_cell.length_a   1.000
_cell.length_b   1.000
_cell.length_c   1.000
_cell.angle_alpha   90.00
_cell.angle_beta   90.00
_cell.angle_gamma   90.00
#
_symmetry.space_group_name_H-M   'P 1'
#
loop_
_entity.id
_entity.type
_entity.pdbx_description
1 polymer ?
#
loop_
_entity_poly.entity_id
_entity_poly.type
_entity_poly.pdbx_seq_one_letter_code
_entity_poly.pdbx_strand_id
1 'polypeptide(L)'
;MPSYSFRCIEGCEFDAMYSMSEVPRQTDCKVCGRAAKRTVTAPHLSATGSSAFQLVDRAARTAHEPDVVSRLPGQGRKPQRFTSNPLHAKLPRS
;
A
#
# COMPACT_ATOMS: atom_id res chain seq x y z
N MET A 1 1.53 22.67 8.57
CA MET A 1 0.76 23.47 7.59
C MET A 1 0.13 22.48 6.61
N PRO A 2 -1.20 22.38 6.49
CA PRO A 2 -1.86 21.37 5.67
C PRO A 2 -1.71 21.62 4.16
N SER A 3 -1.76 20.54 3.38
CA SER A 3 -1.83 20.59 1.92
C SER A 3 -3.29 20.60 1.45
N TYR A 4 -3.55 21.35 0.39
CA TYR A 4 -4.85 21.42 -0.27
C TYR A 4 -4.67 21.25 -1.78
N SER A 5 -5.55 20.47 -2.40
CA SER A 5 -5.55 20.26 -3.84
C SER A 5 -6.44 21.29 -4.56
N PHE A 6 -5.99 21.72 -5.74
CA PHE A 6 -6.70 22.65 -6.60
C PHE A 6 -6.76 22.12 -8.02
N ARG A 7 -7.88 22.40 -8.72
CA ARG A 7 -8.08 22.03 -10.11
C ARG A 7 -8.58 23.22 -10.92
N CYS A 8 -7.96 23.46 -12.08
CA CYS A 8 -8.40 24.49 -13.01
C CYS A 8 -9.41 23.94 -14.03
N ILE A 9 -10.07 24.86 -14.76
CA ILE A 9 -11.03 24.48 -15.81
C ILE A 9 -10.39 23.74 -16.98
N GLU A 10 -9.10 23.97 -17.23
CA GLU A 10 -8.28 23.27 -18.24
C GLU A 10 -7.86 21.87 -17.78
N GLY A 11 -8.20 21.46 -16.55
CA GLY A 11 -7.94 20.11 -16.04
C GLY A 11 -6.59 19.89 -15.37
N CYS A 12 -5.76 20.93 -15.20
CA CYS A 12 -4.53 20.82 -14.39
C CYS A 12 -4.86 20.69 -12.90
N GLU A 13 -4.13 19.82 -12.21
CA GLU A 13 -4.21 19.60 -10.76
C GLU A 13 -2.87 19.93 -10.09
N PHE A 14 -2.92 20.53 -8.91
CA PHE A 14 -1.72 20.79 -8.10
C PHE A 14 -2.08 20.92 -6.62
N ASP A 15 -1.09 20.67 -5.77
CA ASP A 15 -1.20 20.84 -4.32
C ASP A 15 -0.50 22.12 -3.87
N ALA A 16 -1.11 22.81 -2.90
CA ALA A 16 -0.55 24.00 -2.27
C ALA A 16 -0.76 23.97 -0.76
N MET A 17 0.23 24.46 -0.02
CA MET A 17 0.18 24.54 1.43
C MET A 17 -0.43 25.86 1.86
N TYR A 18 -1.47 25.81 2.70
CA TYR A 18 -2.09 27.00 3.29
C TYR A 18 -2.28 26.77 4.78
N SER A 19 -2.36 27.85 5.56
CA SER A 19 -2.90 27.76 6.92
C SER A 19 -4.39 27.39 6.85
N MET A 20 -4.91 26.73 7.88
CA MET A 20 -6.34 26.37 7.91
C MET A 20 -7.26 27.59 7.91
N SER A 21 -6.76 28.74 8.40
CA SER A 21 -7.48 30.02 8.48
C SER A 21 -7.46 30.82 7.18
N GLU A 22 -6.43 30.66 6.34
CA GLU A 22 -6.22 31.55 5.18
C GLU A 22 -6.36 30.81 3.84
N VAL A 23 -6.83 29.56 3.85
CA VAL A 23 -6.99 28.78 2.62
C VAL A 23 -8.03 29.42 1.68
N PRO A 24 -7.64 29.88 0.48
CA PRO A 24 -8.56 30.51 -0.44
C PRO A 24 -9.45 29.48 -1.15
N ARG A 25 -10.65 29.89 -1.56
CA ARG A 25 -11.55 29.04 -2.38
C ARG A 25 -11.05 28.87 -3.81
N GLN A 26 -10.26 29.83 -4.29
CA GLN A 26 -9.70 29.87 -5.64
C GLN A 26 -8.32 30.52 -5.61
N THR A 27 -7.41 30.03 -6.43
CA THR A 27 -6.06 30.57 -6.62
C THR A 27 -5.66 30.44 -8.10
N ASP A 28 -4.58 31.09 -8.50
CA ASP A 28 -4.02 30.92 -9.84
C ASP A 28 -3.34 29.56 -9.99
N CYS A 29 -3.64 28.88 -11.09
CA CYS A 29 -3.03 27.62 -11.44
C CYS A 29 -1.53 27.79 -11.69
N LYS A 30 -0.71 26.98 -11.02
CA LYS A 30 0.76 26.99 -11.18
C LYS A 30 1.25 26.46 -12.53
N VAL A 31 0.35 25.90 -13.34
CA VAL A 31 0.66 25.33 -14.67
C VAL A 31 0.22 26.28 -15.79
N CYS A 32 -1.06 26.69 -15.80
CA CYS A 32 -1.64 27.46 -16.90
C CYS A 32 -2.04 28.90 -16.55
N GLY A 33 -1.89 29.33 -15.29
CA GLY A 33 -2.24 30.68 -14.85
C GLY A 33 -3.74 31.00 -14.84
N ARG A 34 -4.62 30.02 -15.07
CA ARG A 34 -6.08 30.20 -14.93
C ARG A 34 -6.56 29.98 -13.51
N ALA A 35 -7.75 30.48 -13.24
CA ALA A 35 -8.50 30.24 -12.02
C ALA A 35 -8.59 28.73 -11.71
N ALA A 36 -8.01 28.32 -10.58
CA ALA A 36 -8.11 26.98 -10.04
C ALA A 36 -8.94 26.98 -8.76
N LYS A 37 -9.97 26.15 -8.71
CA LYS A 37 -10.84 26.02 -7.53
C LYS A 37 -10.29 24.95 -6.59
N ARG A 38 -10.46 25.18 -5.29
CA ARG A 38 -10.12 24.17 -4.28
C ARG A 38 -11.00 22.95 -4.48
N THR A 39 -10.39 21.80 -4.68
CA THR A 39 -11.09 20.52 -4.79
C THR A 39 -10.93 19.75 -3.49
N VAL A 40 -12.02 19.15 -3.01
CA VAL A 40 -11.91 18.09 -2.01
C VAL A 40 -11.55 16.84 -2.80
N THR A 41 -10.25 16.63 -2.99
CA THR A 41 -9.75 15.36 -3.53
C THR A 41 -10.03 14.26 -2.51
N ALA A 42 -10.30 13.05 -3.00
CA ALA A 42 -10.34 11.86 -2.16
C ALA A 42 -8.92 11.64 -1.61
N PRO A 43 -8.63 11.97 -0.34
CA PRO A 43 -7.26 11.91 0.15
C PRO A 43 -6.86 10.44 0.22
N HIS A 44 -6.06 10.02 -0.75
CA HIS A 44 -5.43 8.69 -0.80
C HIS A 44 -6.39 7.49 -0.70
N LEU A 45 -7.66 7.59 -1.13
CA LEU A 45 -8.56 6.42 -1.18
C LEU A 45 -7.99 5.28 -2.04
N SER A 46 -7.20 5.62 -3.07
CA SER A 46 -6.47 4.62 -3.87
C SER A 46 -5.37 3.91 -3.08
N ALA A 47 -4.77 4.56 -2.07
CA ALA A 47 -3.73 3.97 -1.24
C ALA A 47 -4.27 2.85 -0.33
N THR A 48 -5.56 2.88 0.03
CA THR A 48 -6.23 1.83 0.80
C THR A 48 -6.16 0.46 0.09
N GLY A 49 -6.09 0.44 -1.24
CA GLY A 49 -5.92 -0.79 -2.02
C GLY A 49 -4.47 -1.28 -2.15
N SER A 50 -3.48 -0.50 -1.70
CA SER A 50 -2.06 -0.83 -1.87
C SER A 50 -1.60 -1.95 -0.92
N SER A 51 -0.59 -2.71 -1.34
CA SER A 51 0.04 -3.73 -0.49
C SER A 51 0.65 -3.15 0.79
N ALA A 52 1.19 -1.93 0.72
CA ALA A 52 1.74 -1.23 1.87
C ALA A 52 0.66 -0.91 2.91
N PHE A 53 -0.49 -0.38 2.46
CA PHE A 53 -1.63 -0.13 3.34
C PHE A 53 -2.17 -1.42 3.96
N GLN A 54 -2.35 -2.46 3.16
CA GLN A 54 -2.82 -3.77 3.65
C GLN A 54 -1.88 -4.36 4.71
N LEU A 55 -0.57 -4.18 4.58
CA LEU A 55 0.41 -4.66 5.56
C LEU A 55 0.26 -3.93 6.89
N VAL A 56 0.12 -2.60 6.87
CA VAL A 56 -0.09 -1.79 8.08
C VAL A 56 -1.41 -2.17 8.75
N ASP A 57 -2.50 -2.27 7.97
CA ASP A 57 -3.82 -2.64 8.49
C ASP A 57 -3.80 -4.03 9.15
N ARG A 58 -3.18 -5.01 8.47
CA ARG A 58 -3.03 -6.36 9.02
C ARG A 58 -2.22 -6.35 10.32
N ALA A 59 -1.15 -5.56 10.39
CA ALA A 59 -0.33 -5.44 11.60
C ALA A 59 -1.08 -4.75 12.75
N ALA A 60 -1.93 -3.76 12.46
CA ALA A 60 -2.77 -3.14 13.48
C ALA A 60 -3.83 -4.10 14.03
N ARG A 61 -4.42 -4.91 13.14
CA ARG A 61 -5.48 -5.88 13.48
C ARG A 61 -5.03 -6.95 14.48
N THR A 62 -3.77 -7.38 14.44
CA THR A 62 -3.26 -8.43 15.34
C THR A 62 -3.32 -8.05 16.82
N ALA A 63 -3.42 -6.75 17.16
CA ALA A 63 -3.55 -6.30 18.54
C ALA A 63 -4.88 -6.73 19.19
N HIS A 64 -5.94 -6.92 18.40
CA HIS A 64 -7.28 -7.25 18.89
C HIS A 64 -7.86 -8.52 18.24
N GLU A 65 -7.38 -8.90 17.05
CA GLU A 65 -7.80 -10.09 16.32
C GLU A 65 -6.57 -10.82 15.74
N PRO A 66 -5.73 -11.43 16.58
CA PRO A 66 -4.57 -12.19 16.10
C PRO A 66 -5.00 -13.48 15.39
N ASP A 67 -4.44 -13.72 14.20
CA ASP A 67 -4.60 -14.99 13.47
C ASP A 67 -4.00 -16.15 14.28
N VAL A 68 -4.80 -17.18 14.58
CA VAL A 68 -4.32 -18.42 15.20
C VAL A 68 -3.69 -19.30 14.11
N VAL A 69 -2.36 -19.30 14.04
CA VAL A 69 -1.62 -20.11 13.05
C VAL A 69 -1.36 -21.52 13.56
N SER A 70 -1.90 -22.53 12.86
CA SER A 70 -1.63 -23.95 13.14
C SER A 70 -0.35 -24.47 12.48
N ARG A 71 0.29 -23.65 11.64
CA ARG A 71 1.57 -23.92 10.98
C ARG A 71 2.32 -22.62 10.72
N LEU A 72 3.65 -22.72 10.68
CA LEU A 72 4.53 -21.60 10.36
C LEU A 72 4.33 -21.16 8.89
N PRO A 73 4.14 -19.86 8.62
CA PRO A 73 4.07 -19.34 7.26
C PRO A 73 5.39 -19.62 6.52
N GLY A 74 5.30 -20.09 5.28
CA GLY A 74 6.46 -20.46 4.46
C GLY A 74 7.01 -21.86 4.68
N GLN A 75 6.55 -22.60 5.70
CA GLN A 75 6.88 -24.01 5.90
C GLN A 75 5.81 -24.93 5.33
N GLY A 76 5.55 -24.82 4.02
CA GLY A 76 5.08 -25.99 3.28
C GLY A 76 6.18 -27.04 3.36
N ARG A 77 5.89 -28.24 3.89
CA ARG A 77 6.86 -29.35 3.92
C ARG A 77 7.32 -29.57 2.48
N LYS A 78 8.53 -29.13 2.13
CA LYS A 78 9.11 -29.41 0.82
C LYS A 78 9.14 -30.93 0.70
N PRO A 79 8.56 -31.51 -0.36
CA PRO A 79 8.63 -32.95 -0.54
C PRO A 79 10.11 -33.34 -0.58
N GLN A 80 10.51 -34.24 0.32
CA GLN A 80 11.87 -34.75 0.35
C GLN A 80 12.10 -35.46 -0.98
N ARG A 81 13.08 -35.00 -1.75
CA ARG A 81 13.42 -35.61 -3.03
C ARG A 81 14.02 -36.99 -2.74
N PHE A 82 13.22 -38.03 -2.92
CA PHE A 82 13.73 -39.39 -2.97
C PHE A 82 14.22 -39.67 -4.38
N THR A 83 15.34 -40.36 -4.46
CA THR A 83 15.93 -40.84 -5.72
C THR A 83 15.64 -42.33 -5.83
N SER A 84 15.06 -42.74 -6.96
CA SER A 84 14.68 -44.13 -7.25
C SER A 84 15.86 -44.96 -7.80
N ASN A 85 17.10 -44.58 -7.48
CA ASN A 85 18.28 -45.28 -7.98
C ASN A 85 18.35 -46.68 -7.35
N PRO A 86 18.29 -47.77 -8.16
CA PRO A 86 18.35 -49.14 -7.64
C PRO A 86 19.67 -49.45 -6.91
N LEU A 87 20.74 -48.69 -7.15
CA LEU A 87 22.02 -48.85 -6.46
C LEU A 87 21.96 -48.52 -4.96
N HIS A 88 20.94 -47.78 -4.49
CA HIS A 88 20.76 -47.54 -3.05
C HIS A 88 20.50 -48.81 -2.24
N ALA A 89 20.03 -49.88 -2.89
CA ALA A 89 19.87 -51.18 -2.23
C ALA A 89 21.21 -51.79 -1.76
N LYS A 90 22.34 -51.31 -2.31
CA LYS A 90 23.69 -51.79 -1.98
C LYS A 90 24.40 -50.96 -0.91
N LEU A 91 23.78 -49.90 -0.40
CA LEU A 91 24.37 -49.07 0.65
C LEU A 91 24.39 -49.85 1.98
N PRO A 92 25.47 -49.73 2.79
CA PRO A 92 25.51 -50.32 4.11
C PRO A 92 24.39 -49.73 4.96
N ARG A 93 23.63 -50.60 5.64
CA ARG A 93 22.63 -50.18 6.62
C ARG A 93 23.31 -50.17 8.00
N SER A 94 23.35 -49.01 8.63
CA SER A 94 23.72 -48.85 10.04
C SER A 94 22.52 -49.15 10.93
#